data_AF-D9PFM9-F1
#
_entry.id   AF-D9PFM9-F1
#
_cell.length_a   1.000
_cell.length_b   1.000
_cell.length_c   1.000
_cell.angle_alpha   90.00
_cell.angle_beta   90.00
_cell.angle_gamma   90.00
#
_symmetry.space_group_name_H-M   'P 1'
#
loop_
_entity.id
_entity.type
_entity.pdbx_description
1 polymer ?
#
loop_
_entity_poly.entity_id
_entity_poly.type
_entity_poly.pdbx_seq_one_letter_code
_entity_poly.pdbx_strand_id
1 'polypeptide(L)' 'MDLLKPLIALLAIVNPIGVVPFFIHFTQTFTPEQRRRTIRISAFTAFLVIAVSAVAGLKVIEFFGISLASFQVGGGT' A
#
# COMPACT_ATOMS: atom_id res chain seq x y z
N MET A 1 -16.79 -3.90 14.07
CA MET A 1 -16.82 -4.38 12.66
C MET A 1 -16.32 -3.30 11.69
N ASP A 2 -16.04 -2.09 12.17
CA ASP A 2 -15.88 -0.87 11.35
C ASP A 2 -14.50 -0.73 10.69
N LEU A 3 -13.45 -1.37 11.22
CA LEU A 3 -12.10 -1.34 10.63
C LEU A 3 -11.78 -2.56 9.75
N LEU A 4 -12.62 -3.59 9.78
CA LEU A 4 -12.36 -4.84 9.06
C LEU A 4 -12.47 -4.66 7.54
N LYS A 5 -13.51 -3.95 7.07
CA LYS A 5 -13.73 -3.71 5.64
C LYS A 5 -12.60 -2.86 5.01
N PRO A 6 -12.20 -1.71 5.60
CA PRO A 6 -11.06 -0.95 5.08
C PRO A 6 -9.75 -1.74 5.09
N LEU A 7 -9.52 -2.57 6.11
CA LEU A 7 -8.33 -3.42 6.18
C LEU A 7 -8.30 -4.47 5.06
N ILE A 8 -9.43 -5.13 4.78
CA ILE A 8 -9.53 -6.10 3.68
C ILE A 8 -9.33 -5.40 2.34
N ALA A 9 -9.95 -4.24 2.12
CA ALA A 9 -9.74 -3.44 0.90
C ALA A 9 -8.27 -3.02 0.74
N LEU A 10 -7.62 -2.56 1.81
CA LEU A 10 -6.20 -2.22 1.81
C LEU A 10 -5.33 -3.43 1.47
N LEU A 11 -5.59 -4.60 2.08
CA LEU A 11 -4.86 -5.83 1.77
C LEU A 11 -5.04 -6.28 0.33
N ALA A 12 -6.25 -6.14 -0.23
CA ALA A 12 -6.54 -6.45 -1.62
C ALA A 12 -5.79 -5.52 -2.58
N ILE A 13 -5.76 -4.21 -2.30
CA ILE A 13 -5.05 -3.20 -3.11
C ILE A 13 -3.54 -3.39 -3.04
N VAL A 14 -2.98 -3.58 -1.85
CA VAL A 14 -1.53 -3.75 -1.64
C VAL A 14 -1.05 -5.11 -2.16
N ASN A 15 -1.92 -6.13 -2.14
CA ASN A 15 -1.64 -7.50 -2.56
C ASN A 15 -0.28 -8.04 -2.04
N PRO A 16 -0.10 -8.12 -0.71
CA PRO A 16 1.18 -8.53 -0.13
C PRO A 16 1.55 -9.97 -0.49
N ILE A 17 0.58 -10.83 -0.80
CA ILE A 17 0.84 -12.22 -1.22
C ILE A 17 1.42 -12.23 -2.64
N GLY A 18 0.85 -11.43 -3.54
CA GLY A 18 1.33 -11.33 -4.92
C GLY A 18 2.74 -10.78 -5.07
N VAL A 19 3.20 -9.92 -4.14
CA VAL A 19 4.55 -9.33 -4.22
C VAL A 19 5.68 -10.23 -3.71
N VAL A 20 5.37 -11.26 -2.89
CA VAL A 20 6.38 -12.19 -2.35
C VAL A 20 7.27 -12.85 -3.42
N PRO A 21 6.74 -13.47 -4.49
CA PRO A 21 7.58 -14.10 -5.51
C PRO A 21 8.50 -13.10 -6.22
N PHE A 22 8.04 -11.86 -6.44
CA PHE A 22 8.87 -10.79 -7.01
C PHE A 22 10.00 -10.39 -6.05
N PHE A 23 9.69 -10.26 -4.75
CA PHE A 23 10.72 -9.96 -3.76
C PHE A 23 11.79 -11.05 -3.71
N ILE A 24 11.39 -12.32 -3.74
CA ILE A 24 12.33 -13.45 -3.77
C ILE A 24 13.17 -13.40 -5.04
N HIS A 25 12.54 -13.22 -6.20
CA HIS A 25 13.22 -13.16 -7.50
C HIS A 25 14.25 -12.02 -7.57
N PHE A 26 13.89 -10.83 -7.09
CA PHE A 26 14.79 -9.66 -7.13
C PHE A 26 15.89 -9.70 -6.06
N THR A 27 15.74 -10.49 -5.00
CA THR A 27 16.73 -10.59 -3.91
C THR A 27 17.49 -11.91 -3.92
N GLN A 28 17.34 -12.75 -4.96
CA GLN A 28 17.92 -14.08 -5.02
C GLN A 28 19.46 -14.11 -4.97
N THR A 29 20.12 -13.05 -5.46
CA THR A 29 21.58 -12.92 -5.47
C THR A 29 22.15 -12.14 -4.30
N PHE A 30 21.29 -11.69 -3.36
CA PHE A 30 21.71 -10.81 -2.27
C PHE A 30 22.35 -11.61 -1.14
N THR A 31 23.36 -11.02 -0.48
CA THR A 31 23.84 -11.54 0.80
C THR A 31 22.75 -11.43 1.87
N PRO A 32 22.82 -12.19 2.98
CA PRO A 32 21.87 -12.08 4.07
C PRO A 32 21.71 -10.65 4.62
N GLU A 33 22.81 -9.88 4.68
CA GLU A 33 22.83 -8.50 5.16
C GLU A 33 22.11 -7.56 4.20
N GLN A 34 22.38 -7.70 2.89
CA GLN A 34 21.70 -6.94 1.84
C GLN A 34 20.20 -7.24 1.85
N ARG A 35 19.82 -8.52 1.93
CA ARG A 35 18.42 -8.93 2.00
C ARG A 35 17.72 -8.35 3.22
N ARG A 36 18.33 -8.38 4.40
CA ARG A 36 17.76 -7.81 5.63
C ARG A 36 17.61 -6.28 5.57
N ARG A 37 18.57 -5.59 4.94
CA ARG A 37 18.48 -4.14 4.69
C ARG A 37 17.32 -3.84 3.75
N THR A 38 17.18 -4.59 2.66
CA THR A 38 16.09 -4.43 1.69
C THR A 38 14.73 -4.67 2.35
N ILE A 39 14.56 -5.72 3.15
CA ILE A 39 13.32 -5.97 3.91
C ILE A 39 12.93 -4.74 4.74
N ARG A 40 13.86 -4.18 5.51
CA ARG A 40 13.61 -3.00 6.35
C ARG A 40 13.19 -1.78 5.53
N ILE A 41 13.92 -1.50 4.45
CA ILE A 41 13.64 -0.34 3.59
C ILE A 41 12.28 -0.52 2.93
N SER A 42 12.02 -1.67 2.31
CA SER A 42 10.74 -1.96 1.65
C SER A 42 9.56 -1.87 2.61
N ALA A 43 9.67 -2.46 3.81
CA ALA A 43 8.60 -2.41 4.81
C ALA A 43 8.35 -0.97 5.29
N PHE A 44 9.41 -0.20 5.56
CA PHE A 44 9.30 1.18 6.00
C PHE A 44 8.72 2.09 4.90
N THR A 45 9.17 1.92 3.66
CA THR A 45 8.62 2.66 2.51
C THR A 45 7.15 2.34 2.30
N ALA A 46 6.75 1.06 2.34
CA ALA A 46 5.35 0.68 2.22
C ALA A 46 4.49 1.29 3.33
N PHE A 47 4.98 1.26 4.57
CA PHE A 47 4.33 1.91 5.70
C PHE A 47 4.16 3.42 5.48
N LEU A 48 5.21 4.12 5.04
CA LEU A 48 5.13 5.55 4.77
C LEU A 48 4.15 5.88 3.65
N VAL A 49 4.17 5.13 2.55
CA VAL A 49 3.24 5.33 1.44
C VAL A 49 1.79 5.15 1.91
N ILE A 50 1.50 4.11 2.67
CA ILE A 50 0.16 3.86 3.23
C ILE A 50 -0.23 4.97 4.22
N ALA A 51 0.66 5.34 5.15
CA ALA A 51 0.38 6.35 6.17
C ALA A 51 0.14 7.73 5.56
N VAL A 52 0.98 8.16 4.61
CA VAL A 52 0.81 9.41 3.89
C VAL A 52 -0.48 9.38 3.06
N SER A 53 -0.77 8.27 2.38
CA SER A 53 -2.02 8.15 1.61
C SER A 53 -3.25 8.20 2.51
N ALA A 54 -3.19 7.60 3.70
CA ALA A 54 -4.29 7.64 4.66
C ALA A 54 -4.56 9.05 5.20
N VAL A 55 -3.52 9.85 5.42
CA VAL A 55 -3.66 11.21 5.97
C VAL A 55 -3.93 12.27 4.89
N ALA A 56 -3.29 12.15 3.72
CA ALA A 56 -3.30 13.16 2.67
C ALA A 56 -4.18 12.78 1.46
N GLY A 57 -4.63 11.52 1.34
CA GLY A 57 -5.29 11.02 0.14
C GLY A 57 -6.54 11.81 -0.25
N LEU A 58 -7.37 12.20 0.72
CA LEU A 58 -8.55 13.04 0.46
C LEU A 58 -8.16 14.40 -0.14
N LYS A 59 -7.13 15.04 0.40
CA LYS A 59 -6.65 16.33 -0.13
C LYS A 59 -6.09 16.20 -1.54
N VAL A 60 -5.45 15.08 -1.85
CA VAL A 60 -4.96 14.81 -3.22
C VAL A 60 -6.14 14.69 -4.18
N ILE A 61 -7.19 13.96 -3.82
CA ILE A 61 -8.36 13.77 -4.66
C ILE A 61 -9.15 15.08 -4.84
N GLU A 62 -9.31 15.86 -3.76
CA GLU A 62 -9.92 17.20 -3.78
C GLU A 62 -9.13 18.19 -4.63
N PHE A 63 -7.79 18.12 -4.62
CA PHE A 63 -6.94 18.95 -5.48
C PHE A 63 -7.24 18.73 -6.97
N PHE A 64 -7.61 17.52 -7.37
CA PHE A 64 -8.05 17.22 -8.74
C PHE A 64 -9.52 17.53 -9.01
N GLY A 65 -10.23 18.17 -8.07
CA GLY A 65 -11.65 18.50 -8.20
C GLY A 65 -12.59 17.29 -8.09
N ILE A 66 -12.10 16.16 -7.58
CA ILE A 66 -12.90 14.94 -7.40
C ILE A 66 -13.49 14.96 -5.99
N SER A 67 -14.81 14.77 -5.89
CA SER A 67 -15.46 14.67 -4.59
C SER A 67 -15.29 13.27 -3.98
N LEU A 68 -15.29 13.17 -2.66
CA LEU A 68 -15.29 11.87 -1.97
C LEU A 68 -16.47 10.98 -2.40
N ALA A 69 -17.64 11.59 -2.63
CA ALA A 69 -18.82 10.87 -3.13
C ALA A 69 -18.58 10.28 -4.53
N SER A 70 -17.97 11.05 -5.43
CA SER A 70 -17.58 10.58 -6.78
C SER A 70 -16.57 9.42 -6.70
N PHE A 71 -15.65 9.48 -5.73
CA PHE A 71 -14.66 8.41 -5.52
C PHE A 71 -15.30 7.12 -4.99
N GLN A 72 -16.23 7.22 -4.03
CA GLN A 72 -16.93 6.06 -3.47
C GLN A 72 -17.83 5.35 -4.50
N VAL A 73 -18.47 6.10 -5.41
CA VAL A 73 -19.31 5.51 -6.48
C VAL A 73 -18.48 4.70 -7.48
N GLY A 74 -17.25 5.12 -7.78
CA GLY A 74 -16.34 4.36 -8.65
C GLY A 74 -15.59 3.22 -7.96
N GLY A 75 -15.36 3.33 -6.64
CA GLY A 75 -14.55 2.40 -5.85
C GLY A 75 -15.32 1.30 -5.11
N GLY A 76 -16.64 1.44 -4.99
CA GLY A 76 -17.51 0.53 -4.22
C GLY A 76 -17.85 1.05 -2.83
N THR A 77 -19.02 0.62 -2.29
CA THR A 77 -19.61 1.05 -1.02
C THR A 77 -18.97 0.44 0.22
#